data_AF-A0A1C6RFZ9-F1
#
_entry.id   AF-A0A1C6RFZ9-F1
#
_cell.length_a   1.000
_cell.length_b   1.000
_cell.length_c   1.000
_cell.angle_alpha   90.00
_cell.angle_beta   90.00
_cell.angle_gamma   90.00
#
_symmetry.space_group_name_H-M   'P 1'
#
loop_
_entity.id
_entity.type
_entity.pdbx_description
1 polymer ?
#
loop_
_entity_poly.entity_id
_entity_poly.type
_entity_poly.pdbx_seq_one_letter_code
_entity_poly.pdbx_strand_id
1 'polypeptide(L)' 'MIERIRNRRNANRRARAIEHALRSANSPSVRDEILAIAQRHISMR' A
#
# COMPACT_ATOMS: atom_id res chain seq x y z
N MET A 1 -4.11 -5.56 -23.29
CA MET A 1 -5.21 -4.82 -22.64
C MET A 1 -5.55 -5.35 -21.24
N ILE A 2 -5.78 -6.65 -21.08
CA ILE A 2 -6.11 -7.29 -19.79
C ILE A 2 -5.04 -7.03 -18.71
N GLU A 3 -3.76 -7.03 -19.07
CA GLU A 3 -2.68 -6.79 -18.11
C GLU A 3 -2.69 -5.38 -17.51
N ARG A 4 -2.99 -4.36 -18.32
CA ARG A 4 -3.13 -2.97 -17.85
C ARG A 4 -4.26 -2.86 -16.81
N ILE A 5 -5.38 -3.54 -17.07
CA ILE A 5 -6.53 -3.59 -16.16
C ILE A 5 -6.17 -4.37 -14.88
N ARG A 6 -5.45 -5.48 -14.98
CA ARG A 6 -4.94 -6.23 -13.81
C ARG A 6 -4.01 -5.37 -12.96
N ASN A 7 -3.07 -4.67 -13.58
CA ASN A 7 -2.11 -3.80 -12.90
C ASN A 7 -2.80 -2.64 -12.17
N ARG A 8 -3.78 -1.99 -12.81
CA ARG A 8 -4.58 -0.92 -12.19
C ARG A 8 -5.38 -1.45 -10.99
N ARG A 9 -6.04 -2.61 -11.14
CA ARG A 9 -6.79 -3.22 -10.02
C ARG A 9 -5.87 -3.61 -8.86
N ASN A 10 -4.70 -4.17 -9.15
CA ASN A 10 -3.74 -4.56 -8.12
C ASN A 10 -3.20 -3.33 -7.38
N ALA A 11 -2.87 -2.25 -8.10
CA ALA A 11 -2.49 -0.97 -7.50
C ALA A 11 -3.59 -0.42 -6.58
N ASN A 12 -4.85 -0.42 -7.03
CA ASN A 12 -5.98 0.04 -6.23
C ASN A 12 -6.22 -0.81 -4.98
N ARG A 13 -6.09 -2.14 -5.07
CA ARG A 13 -6.20 -3.03 -3.90
C ARG A 13 -5.12 -2.73 -2.87
N ARG A 14 -3.87 -2.55 -3.33
CA ARG A 14 -2.73 -2.23 -2.47
C ARG A 14 -2.93 -0.89 -1.77
N ALA A 15 -3.37 0.15 -2.48
CA ALA A 15 -3.67 1.46 -1.90
C ALA A 15 -4.71 1.36 -0.78
N ARG A 16 -5.81 0.64 -1.01
CA ARG A 16 -6.86 0.42 0.01
C ARG A 16 -6.36 -0.35 1.23
N ALA A 17 -5.49 -1.36 1.03
CA ALA A 17 -4.92 -2.13 2.12
C ALA A 17 -4.01 -1.25 3.01
N ILE A 18 -3.19 -0.40 2.39
CA ILE A 18 -2.34 0.57 3.10
C ILE A 18 -3.21 1.56 3.88
N GLU A 19 -4.22 2.16 3.24
CA GLU A 19 -5.14 3.09 3.88
C GLU A 19 -5.84 2.48 5.10
N HIS A 20 -6.33 1.24 4.97
CA HIS A 20 -6.94 0.50 6.07
C HIS A 20 -5.93 0.27 7.21
N ALA A 21 -4.70 -0.12 6.90
CA ALA A 21 -3.65 -0.33 7.89
C ALA A 21 -3.30 0.97 8.62
N LEU A 22 -3.16 2.09 7.90
CA LEU A 22 -2.90 3.42 8.49
C LEU A 22 -4.04 3.90 9.39
N ARG A 23 -5.28 3.57 9.03
CA ARG A 23 -6.48 3.89 9.82
C ARG A 23 -6.61 3.01 11.07
N SER A 24 -6.23 1.74 10.98
CA SER A 24 -6.25 0.80 12.10
C SER A 24 -5.06 0.96 13.05
N ALA A 25 -3.95 1.54 12.59
CA ALA A 25 -2.78 1.78 13.41
C ALA A 25 -3.03 2.93 14.40
N ASN A 26 -3.11 2.59 15.68
CA ASN A 26 -3.29 3.55 16.78
C ASN A 26 -1.97 4.14 17.32
N SER A 27 -0.83 3.53 16.97
CA SER A 27 0.50 4.00 17.38
C SER A 27 1.20 4.74 16.23
N PRO A 28 1.80 5.92 16.48
CA PRO A 28 2.61 6.63 15.49
C PRO A 28 3.74 5.79 14.91
N SER A 29 4.46 5.02 15.74
CA SER A 29 5.58 4.17 15.29
C SER A 29 5.13 3.10 14.29
N VAL A 30 3.97 2.49 14.53
CA VAL A 30 3.40 1.47 13.63
C VAL A 30 2.97 2.11 12.30
N ARG A 31 2.48 3.36 12.34
CA ARG A 31 2.12 4.11 11.13
C ARG A 31 3.37 4.40 10.27
N ASP A 32 4.47 4.79 10.90
CA ASP A 32 5.74 5.06 10.22
C ASP A 32 6.32 3.79 9.58
N GLU A 33 6.23 2.65 10.27
CA GLU A 33 6.61 1.35 9.71
C GLU A 33 5.79 0.97 8.48
N ILE A 34 4.47 1.15 8.54
CA ILE A 34 3.56 0.88 7.41
C ILE A 34 3.94 1.74 6.21
N LEU A 35 4.24 3.02 6.43
CA LEU A 35 4.68 3.94 5.37
C LEU A 35 6.03 3.50 4.79
N ALA A 36 7.00 3.14 5.63
CA ALA A 36 8.31 2.69 5.19
C ALA A 36 8.24 1.39 4.36
N ILE A 37 7.39 0.44 4.77
CA ILE A 37 7.14 -0.80 4.02
C ILE A 37 6.47 -0.49 2.67
N ALA A 38 5.45 0.37 2.67
CA ALA A 38 4.74 0.77 1.45
C ALA A 38 5.67 1.44 0.44
N GLN A 39 6.54 2.36 0.90
CA GLN A 39 7.54 3.03 0.08
C GLN A 39 8.56 2.06 -0.50
N ARG A 40 9.12 1.13 0.30
CA ARG A 40 10.06 0.11 -0.19
C ARG A 40 9.48 -0.74 -1.31
N HIS A 41 8.22 -1.13 -1.16
CA HIS A 41 7.54 -1.95 -2.16
C HIS A 41 7.22 -1.19 -3.46
N ILE A 42 7.10 0.14 -3.42
CA ILE A 42 7.02 0.97 -4.65
C ILE A 42 8.41 1.09 -5.30
N SER A 43 9.46 1.29 -4.49
CA SER A 43 10.84 1.45 -5.00
C SER A 43 11.44 0.17 -5.57
N MET A 44 10.97 -1.02 -5.17
CA MET A 44 11.40 -2.32 -5.70
C MET A 44 10.69 -2.74 -6.99
N ARG A 45 9.78 -1.92 -7.52
CA ARG A 45 9.01 -2.19 -8.74
C ARG A 45 9.39 -1.23 -9.86
#